data_AF-A0A0J6CC05-F1
#
_entry.id   AF-A0A0J6CC05-F1
#
_cell.length_a   1.000
_cell.length_b   1.000
_cell.length_c   1.000
_cell.angle_alpha   90.00
_cell.angle_beta   90.00
_cell.angle_gamma   90.00
#
_symmetry.space_group_name_H-M   'P 1'
#
loop_
_entity.id
_entity.type
_entity.pdbx_description
1 polymer ?
#
loop_
_entity_poly.entity_id
_entity_poly.type
_entity_poly.pdbx_seq_one_letter_code
_entity_poly.pdbx_strand_id
1 'polypeptide(L)'
;MSWHVYRIPPLDAGWNFLLTVAEAMALAETSPDQGLARDDWRAAFNEAQAAAEDAGWEGDFRGEPHILMLPLADGLAPGFVWKQDNAGLCFVVSPCALPWLQAAQG
;
A
#
# COMPACT_ATOMS: atom_id res chain seq x y z
N MET A 1 -0.86 12.50 -5.34
CA MET A 1 -2.33 12.23 -5.29
C MET A 1 -2.86 12.53 -3.89
N SER A 2 -4.18 12.49 -3.63
CA SER A 2 -4.67 12.49 -2.25
C SER A 2 -4.84 11.04 -1.79
N TRP A 3 -3.97 10.57 -0.90
CA TRP A 3 -4.04 9.22 -0.37
C TRP A 3 -5.13 9.10 0.70
N HIS A 4 -5.86 7.98 0.69
CA HIS A 4 -6.75 7.59 1.77
C HIS A 4 -6.02 6.59 2.67
N VAL A 5 -5.83 6.95 3.94
CA VAL A 5 -5.10 6.13 4.90
C VAL A 5 -6.06 5.52 5.90
N TYR A 6 -5.90 4.22 6.14
CA TYR A 6 -6.71 3.44 7.04
C TYR A 6 -5.81 2.70 8.03
N ARG A 7 -6.11 2.87 9.32
CA ARG A 7 -5.54 2.08 10.41
C ARG A 7 -6.53 1.01 10.81
N ILE A 8 -6.16 -0.25 10.64
CA ILE A 8 -7.02 -1.38 10.93
C ILE A 8 -6.35 -2.34 11.91
N PRO A 9 -7.15 -3.19 12.60
CA PRO A 9 -6.60 -4.24 13.44
C PRO A 9 -5.59 -5.12 12.70
N PRO A 10 -4.68 -5.79 13.43
CA PRO A 10 -3.65 -6.64 12.84
C PRO A 10 -4.21 -7.69 11.86
N LEU A 11 -3.61 -7.76 10.66
CA LEU A 11 -3.84 -8.86 9.70
C LEU A 11 -2.68 -9.85 9.77
N ASP A 12 -2.94 -11.04 10.34
CA ASP A 12 -1.91 -12.07 10.57
C ASP A 12 -1.78 -13.12 9.45
N ALA A 13 -2.72 -13.13 8.50
CA ALA A 13 -2.77 -14.11 7.42
C ALA A 13 -3.25 -13.49 6.10
N GLY A 14 -3.05 -14.20 4.98
CA GLY A 14 -3.55 -13.81 3.65
C GLY A 14 -2.57 -13.06 2.76
N TRP A 15 -1.32 -12.87 3.20
CA TRP A 15 -0.31 -12.09 2.47
C TRP A 15 0.32 -12.82 1.27
N ASN A 16 0.32 -14.16 1.27
CA ASN A 16 1.09 -15.01 0.34
C ASN A 16 0.81 -14.83 -1.17
N PHE A 17 -0.26 -14.15 -1.55
CA PHE A 17 -0.65 -13.93 -2.95
C PHE A 17 -0.64 -12.46 -3.35
N LEU A 18 -0.15 -11.58 -2.47
CA LEU A 18 0.11 -10.20 -2.79
C LEU A 18 1.59 -10.09 -3.18
N LEU A 19 1.87 -9.31 -4.22
CA LEU A 19 3.24 -8.94 -4.53
C LEU A 19 3.74 -7.98 -3.45
N THR A 20 4.99 -8.15 -3.04
CA THR A 20 5.66 -7.14 -2.23
C THR A 20 5.98 -5.92 -3.09
N VAL A 21 6.17 -4.75 -2.46
CA VAL A 21 6.56 -3.54 -3.20
C VAL A 21 7.87 -3.76 -3.96
N ALA A 22 8.82 -4.49 -3.35
CA ALA A 22 10.09 -4.82 -3.99
C ALA A 22 9.89 -5.70 -5.24
N GLU A 23 9.05 -6.73 -5.15
CA GLU A 23 8.72 -7.59 -6.30
C GLU A 23 8.03 -6.81 -7.42
N ALA A 24 7.07 -5.94 -7.08
CA ALA A 24 6.37 -5.11 -8.05
C ALA A 24 7.33 -4.16 -8.81
N MET A 25 8.28 -3.54 -8.10
CA MET A 25 9.30 -2.69 -8.71
C MET A 25 10.24 -3.48 -9.61
N ALA A 26 10.66 -4.69 -9.20
CA ALA A 26 11.50 -5.55 -10.03
C ALA A 26 10.79 -5.98 -11.31
N LEU A 27 9.48 -6.29 -11.24
CA LEU A 27 8.67 -6.60 -12.42
C LEU A 27 8.55 -5.40 -13.37
N ALA A 28 8.34 -4.19 -12.85
CA ALA A 28 8.26 -2.96 -13.64
C ALA A 28 9.56 -2.67 -14.41
N GLU A 29 10.72 -3.05 -13.88
CA GLU A 29 12.00 -2.95 -14.59
C GLU A 29 12.10 -3.90 -15.79
N THR A 30 11.49 -5.08 -15.70
CA THR A 30 11.57 -6.12 -16.75
C THR A 30 10.55 -5.93 -17.88
N SER A 31 9.48 -5.16 -17.64
CA SER A 31 8.36 -4.96 -18.57
C SER A 31 7.89 -3.50 -18.57
N PRO A 32 8.69 -2.55 -19.07
CA PRO A 32 8.39 -1.12 -18.99
C PRO A 32 7.13 -0.70 -19.77
N ASP A 33 6.70 -1.49 -20.76
CA ASP A 33 5.55 -1.16 -21.62
C ASP A 33 4.20 -1.66 -21.08
N GLN A 34 4.15 -2.30 -19.91
CA GLN A 34 2.95 -3.00 -19.40
C GLN A 34 2.36 -2.43 -18.09
N GLY A 35 2.79 -1.26 -17.62
CA GLY A 35 2.26 -0.69 -16.38
C GLY A 35 2.89 0.64 -15.95
N LEU A 36 2.86 0.91 -14.64
CA LEU A 36 3.54 2.04 -14.03
C LEU A 36 5.07 1.88 -14.16
N ALA A 37 5.76 2.96 -14.55
CA ALA A 37 7.22 2.95 -14.60
C ALA A 37 7.81 2.81 -13.18
N ARG A 38 9.04 2.28 -13.07
CA ARG A 38 9.72 2.07 -11.77
C ARG A 38 9.79 3.34 -10.92
N ASP A 39 10.09 4.47 -11.55
CA ASP A 39 10.20 5.75 -10.85
C ASP A 39 8.84 6.21 -10.30
N ASP A 40 7.75 5.92 -11.02
CA ASP A 40 6.39 6.20 -10.57
C ASP A 40 6.00 5.30 -9.39
N TRP A 41 6.42 4.03 -9.38
CA TRP A 41 6.25 3.14 -8.23
C TRP A 41 6.95 3.66 -6.98
N ARG A 42 8.21 4.08 -7.11
CA ARG A 42 8.98 4.61 -5.98
C ARG A 42 8.36 5.89 -5.46
N ALA A 43 7.97 6.80 -6.35
CA ALA A 43 7.34 8.05 -5.97
C ALA A 43 6.00 7.79 -5.25
N ALA A 44 5.15 6.92 -5.81
CA ALA A 44 3.87 6.56 -5.21
C ALA A 44 4.03 5.92 -3.83
N PHE A 45 4.99 5.01 -3.66
CA PHE A 45 5.24 4.39 -2.37
C PHE A 45 5.77 5.38 -1.33
N ASN A 46 6.68 6.28 -1.72
CA ASN A 46 7.16 7.35 -0.83
C ASN A 46 6.01 8.30 -0.42
N GLU A 47 5.13 8.69 -1.34
CA GLU A 47 3.96 9.51 -1.01
C GLU A 47 3.00 8.77 -0.05
N ALA A 48 2.82 7.46 -0.26
CA ALA A 48 1.97 6.64 0.61
C ALA A 48 2.57 6.48 2.02
N GLN A 49 3.88 6.32 2.13
CA GLN A 49 4.61 6.31 3.40
C GLN A 49 4.44 7.64 4.15
N ALA A 50 4.65 8.78 3.48
CA ALA A 50 4.45 10.10 4.09
C ALA A 50 3.00 10.29 4.57
N ALA A 51 2.02 9.89 3.77
CA ALA A 51 0.61 9.96 4.18
C ALA A 51 0.31 9.07 5.40
N ALA A 52 0.96 7.91 5.51
CA ALA A 52 0.82 7.03 6.66
C ALA A 52 1.53 7.57 7.91
N GLU A 53 2.70 8.20 7.77
CA GLU A 53 3.38 8.91 8.86
C GLU A 53 2.47 9.99 9.46
N ASP A 54 1.83 10.80 8.60
CA ASP A 54 0.85 11.80 9.01
C ASP A 54 -0.37 11.19 9.73
N ALA A 55 -0.68 9.92 9.45
CA ALA A 55 -1.75 9.16 10.10
C ALA A 55 -1.30 8.40 11.37
N GLY A 56 -0.01 8.46 11.73
CA GLY A 56 0.55 7.85 12.93
C GLY A 56 1.30 6.54 12.73
N TRP A 57 1.76 6.24 11.51
CA TRP A 57 2.76 5.19 11.27
C TRP A 57 4.14 5.64 11.76
N GLU A 58 4.88 4.75 12.44
CA GLU A 58 6.14 5.09 13.11
C GLU A 58 7.40 4.81 12.26
N GLY A 59 7.23 4.43 10.99
CA GLY A 59 8.33 4.21 10.05
C GLY A 59 8.86 2.76 10.01
N ASP A 60 8.21 1.83 10.70
CA ASP A 60 8.62 0.43 10.83
C ASP A 60 7.68 -0.55 10.10
N PHE A 61 8.23 -1.68 9.68
CA PHE A 61 7.49 -2.75 9.04
C PHE A 61 7.73 -4.09 9.76
N ARG A 62 6.64 -4.84 9.97
CA ARG A 62 6.68 -6.25 10.31
C ARG A 62 6.48 -7.09 9.05
N GLY A 63 7.61 -7.49 8.46
CA GLY A 63 7.64 -8.10 7.14
C GLY A 63 7.70 -7.04 6.02
N GLU A 64 7.60 -7.47 4.77
CA GLU A 64 7.64 -6.55 3.64
C GLU A 64 6.28 -5.87 3.40
N PRO A 65 6.24 -4.61 2.95
CA PRO A 65 5.02 -3.97 2.47
C PRO A 65 4.56 -4.60 1.15
N HIS A 66 3.24 -4.68 0.95
CA HIS A 66 2.61 -5.29 -0.22
C HIS A 66 1.78 -4.30 -1.01
N ILE A 67 1.54 -4.62 -2.28
CA ILE A 67 0.71 -3.82 -3.19
C ILE A 67 -0.72 -4.37 -3.31
N LEU A 68 -1.68 -3.47 -3.47
CA LEU A 68 -3.08 -3.76 -3.79
C LEU A 68 -3.42 -3.09 -5.12
N MET A 69 -3.66 -3.84 -6.18
CA MET A 69 -4.12 -3.23 -7.44
C MET A 69 -5.64 -3.00 -7.37
N LEU A 70 -6.04 -1.73 -7.36
CA LEU A 70 -7.44 -1.33 -7.26
C LEU A 70 -7.97 -0.87 -8.62
N PRO A 71 -9.14 -1.38 -9.06
CA PRO A 71 -9.78 -0.89 -10.28
C PRO A 71 -10.42 0.48 -10.03
N LEU A 72 -10.02 1.44 -10.84
CA LEU A 72 -10.61 2.77 -10.96
C LEU A 72 -11.26 2.93 -12.34
N ALA A 73 -11.93 4.06 -12.57
CA ALA A 73 -12.66 4.31 -13.82
C ALA A 73 -11.74 4.37 -15.05
N ASP A 74 -10.49 4.76 -14.87
CA ASP A 74 -9.47 4.99 -15.88
C ASP A 74 -8.40 3.90 -15.96
N GLY A 75 -8.42 2.92 -15.05
CA GLY A 75 -7.45 1.82 -15.06
C GLY A 75 -7.25 1.19 -13.69
N LEU A 76 -6.16 0.43 -13.56
CA LEU A 76 -5.72 -0.11 -12.27
C LEU A 76 -4.73 0.88 -11.63
N ALA A 77 -4.92 1.18 -10.35
CA ALA A 77 -4.01 2.00 -9.57
C ALA A 77 -3.52 1.25 -8.33
N PRO A 78 -2.25 1.43 -7.92
CA PRO A 78 -1.71 0.78 -6.73
C PRO A 78 -2.19 1.47 -5.46
N GLY A 79 -2.69 0.67 -4.53
CA GLY A 79 -2.64 0.95 -3.10
C GLY A 79 -1.54 0.12 -2.44
N PHE A 80 -1.27 0.42 -1.18
CA PHE A 80 -0.22 -0.21 -0.40
C PHE A 80 -0.78 -0.69 0.94
N VAL A 81 -0.25 -1.79 1.43
CA VAL A 81 -0.65 -2.37 2.72
C VAL A 81 0.56 -2.94 3.44
N TRP A 82 0.68 -2.64 4.72
CA TRP A 82 1.73 -3.18 5.56
C TRP A 82 1.28 -3.32 7.01
N LYS A 83 2.01 -4.16 7.73
CA LYS A 83 1.85 -4.33 9.17
C LYS A 83 2.99 -3.60 9.88
N GLN A 84 2.65 -2.84 10.91
CA GLN A 84 3.61 -2.21 11.82
C GLN A 84 4.16 -3.25 12.82
N ASP A 85 5.39 -3.10 13.30
CA ASP A 85 5.96 -4.03 14.29
C ASP A 85 5.41 -3.72 15.70
N ASN A 86 5.34 -2.43 16.04
CA ASN A 86 4.78 -1.98 17.32
C ASN A 86 3.24 -2.06 17.32
N ALA A 87 2.67 -2.82 18.26
CA ALA A 87 1.23 -3.10 18.43
C ALA A 87 0.52 -3.83 17.26
N GLY A 88 1.22 -4.13 16.17
CA GLY A 88 0.72 -4.97 15.07
C GLY A 88 -0.34 -4.31 14.17
N LEU A 89 -0.61 -3.01 14.31
CA LEU A 89 -1.57 -2.30 13.47
C LEU A 89 -1.22 -2.46 11.99
N CYS A 90 -2.25 -2.59 11.16
CA CYS A 90 -2.08 -2.61 9.72
C CYS A 90 -2.47 -1.26 9.13
N PHE A 91 -1.63 -0.74 8.25
CA PHE A 91 -1.88 0.46 7.47
C PHE A 91 -2.26 0.04 6.06
N VAL A 92 -3.38 0.59 5.58
CA VAL A 92 -3.79 0.48 4.18
C VAL A 92 -3.84 1.89 3.61
N VAL A 93 -3.08 2.13 2.55
CA VAL A 93 -2.99 3.42 1.86
C VAL A 93 -3.52 3.24 0.45
N SER A 94 -4.61 3.92 0.12
CA SER A 94 -5.39 3.68 -1.09
C SER A 94 -5.54 4.95 -1.93
N PRO A 95 -5.48 4.87 -3.27
CA PRO A 95 -5.74 5.98 -4.18
C PRO A 95 -7.23 6.38 -4.23
N CYS A 96 -8.13 5.55 -3.67
CA CYS A 96 -9.56 5.83 -3.58
C CYS A 96 -10.12 5.45 -2.20
N ALA A 97 -11.31 5.96 -1.88
CA ALA A 97 -11.96 5.65 -0.61
C ALA A 97 -12.39 4.17 -0.54
N LEU A 98 -12.12 3.52 0.59
CA LEU A 98 -12.52 2.16 0.93
C LEU A 98 -13.48 2.19 2.14
N PRO A 99 -14.80 2.37 1.93
CA PRO A 99 -15.75 2.65 3.00
C PRO A 99 -15.82 1.57 4.10
N TRP A 100 -15.57 0.31 3.75
CA TRP A 100 -15.56 -0.79 4.72
C TRP A 100 -14.36 -0.71 5.68
N LEU A 101 -13.23 -0.14 5.25
CA LEU A 101 -12.09 0.11 6.12
C LEU A 101 -12.30 1.38 6.96
N GLN A 102 -12.99 2.38 6.42
CA GLN A 102 -13.39 3.57 7.19
C GLN A 102 -14.26 3.21 8.40
N ALA A 103 -15.17 2.24 8.23
CA ALA A 103 -16.01 1.74 9.33
C ALA A 103 -15.25 0.86 10.33
N ALA A 104 -14.10 0.31 9.91
CA ALA A 104 -13.24 -0.55 10.72
C ALA A 104 -12.08 0.21 11.39
N GLN A 105 -12.05 1.55 11.29
CA GLN A 105 -11.06 2.37 11.97
C GLN A 105 -11.20 2.21 13.49
N GLY A 106 -10.09 1.89 14.16
CA GLY A 106 -9.99 1.76 15.62
C GLY A 106 -8.96 2.73 16.19
#